data_AF-A0A838TJQ7-F1
#
_entry.id   AF-A0A838TJQ7-F1
#
_cell.length_a   1.000
_cell.length_b   1.000
_cell.length_c   1.000
_cell.angle_alpha   90.00
_cell.angle_beta   90.00
_cell.angle_gamma   90.00
#
_symmetry.space_group_name_H-M   'P 1'
#
loop_
_entity.id
_entity.type
_entity.pdbx_description
1 polymer ?
#
loop_
_entity_poly.entity_id
_entity_poly.type
_entity_poly.pdbx_seq_one_letter_code
_entity_poly.pdbx_strand_id
1 'polypeptide(L)'
;MTARQRRIYLACFVFHFLLIFLAATQDLASILSEGGNIFPASFARVWQQTEAFTSTALGNRLPHASPVRQVLTAYLHDAGIESGYGFFAPNVPSSYKLVFEIKNRAGRVDYELPQVAGNAASLRVVSLLDNLGAMRYELLR
;
A
#
# COMPACT_ATOMS: atom_id res chain seq x y z
N MET A 1 -0.21 28.08 29.34
CA MET A 1 -1.05 27.08 28.63
C MET A 1 -2.39 26.99 29.32
N THR A 2 -3.49 27.31 28.63
CA THR A 2 -4.85 27.25 29.23
C THR A 2 -5.35 25.81 29.28
N ALA A 3 -6.29 25.49 30.19
CA ALA A 3 -6.85 24.14 30.32
C ALA A 3 -7.45 23.61 29.00
N ARG A 4 -7.99 24.51 28.17
CA ARG A 4 -8.51 24.21 26.82
C ARG A 4 -7.39 23.80 25.86
N GLN A 5 -6.29 24.54 25.83
CA GLN A 5 -5.12 24.19 25.00
C GLN A 5 -4.60 22.80 25.37
N ARG A 6 -4.45 22.51 26.67
CA ARG A 6 -3.95 21.21 27.14
C ARG A 6 -4.82 20.04 26.67
N ARG A 7 -6.14 20.20 26.64
CA ARG A 7 -7.08 19.20 26.13
C ARG A 7 -6.94 18.99 24.63
N ILE A 8 -6.74 20.06 23.86
CA ILE A 8 -6.53 19.97 22.41
C ILE A 8 -5.24 19.23 22.10
N TYR A 9 -4.12 19.58 22.74
CA TYR A 9 -2.86 18.86 22.54
C TYR A 9 -2.96 17.39 22.96
N LEU A 10 -3.65 17.09 24.05
CA LEU A 10 -3.92 15.71 24.45
C LEU A 10 -4.73 14.96 23.40
N ALA A 11 -5.78 15.59 22.85
CA ALA A 11 -6.58 14.99 21.79
C ALA A 11 -5.77 14.74 20.52
N CYS A 12 -4.94 15.70 20.10
CA CYS A 12 -4.02 15.53 18.97
C CYS A 12 -3.01 14.40 19.22
N PHE A 13 -2.45 14.32 20.43
CA PHE A 13 -1.53 13.26 20.83
C PHE A 13 -2.21 11.90 20.79
N VAL A 14 -3.38 11.76 21.41
CA VAL A 14 -4.15 10.51 21.39
C VAL A 14 -4.52 10.11 19.97
N PHE A 15 -4.96 11.07 19.14
CA PHE A 15 -5.29 10.82 17.75
C PHE A 15 -4.09 10.32 16.94
N HIS A 16 -2.93 10.97 17.09
CA HIS A 16 -1.69 10.55 16.44
C HIS A 16 -1.27 9.12 16.84
N PHE A 17 -1.27 8.82 18.14
CA PHE A 17 -0.95 7.48 18.64
C PHE A 17 -1.96 6.42 18.20
N LEU A 18 -3.24 6.78 18.10
CA LEU A 18 -4.28 5.90 17.59
C LEU A 18 -4.03 5.57 16.12
N LEU A 19 -3.62 6.54 15.29
CA LEU A 19 -3.25 6.29 13.90
C LEU A 19 -2.03 5.36 13.77
N ILE A 20 -0.99 5.58 14.59
CA ILE A 20 0.17 4.67 14.64
C ILE A 20 -0.26 3.25 15.00
N PHE A 21 -1.09 3.12 16.04
CA PHE A 21 -1.59 1.82 16.49
C PHE A 21 -2.42 1.11 15.41
N LEU A 22 -3.30 1.83 14.72
CA LEU A 22 -4.10 1.29 13.62
C LEU A 22 -3.23 0.86 12.44
N ALA A 23 -2.22 1.65 12.07
CA ALA A 23 -1.30 1.30 10.99
C ALA A 23 -0.49 0.03 11.33
N ALA A 24 0.09 -0.02 12.54
CA ALA A 24 0.87 -1.17 12.99
C ALA A 24 0.03 -2.46 13.10
N THR A 25 -1.23 -2.35 13.55
CA THR A 25 -2.14 -3.50 13.62
C THR A 25 -2.63 -3.95 12.26
N GLN A 26 -2.81 -3.03 11.30
CA GLN A 26 -3.11 -3.38 9.91
C GLN A 26 -1.97 -4.19 9.29
N ASP A 27 -0.73 -3.72 9.43
CA ASP A 27 0.45 -4.40 8.88
C ASP A 27 0.62 -5.80 9.49
N LEU A 28 0.49 -5.90 10.81
CA LEU A 28 0.55 -7.18 11.52
C LEU A 28 -0.57 -8.14 11.09
N ALA A 29 -1.80 -7.65 10.94
CA ALA A 29 -2.93 -8.45 10.50
C ALA A 29 -2.75 -8.93 9.04
N SER A 30 -2.26 -8.07 8.14
CA SER A 30 -1.98 -8.42 6.75
C SER A 30 -0.95 -9.55 6.67
N ILE A 31 0.19 -9.43 7.36
CA ILE A 31 1.24 -10.46 7.40
C ILE A 31 0.70 -11.78 7.96
N LEU A 32 -0.10 -11.71 9.03
CA LEU A 32 -0.65 -12.91 9.67
C LEU A 32 -1.81 -13.54 8.88
N SER A 33 -2.44 -12.80 7.97
CA SER A 33 -3.51 -13.32 7.12
C SER A 33 -2.99 -14.14 5.93
N GLU A 34 -1.76 -13.89 5.48
CA GLU A 34 -1.15 -14.51 4.29
C GLU A 34 -0.67 -15.97 4.51
N GLY A 35 -0.92 -16.56 5.69
CA GLY A 35 -0.90 -18.02 5.89
C GLY A 35 0.46 -18.67 6.22
N GLY A 36 1.50 -17.88 6.49
CA GLY A 36 2.85 -18.36 6.84
C GLY A 36 3.17 -18.39 8.34
N ASN A 37 2.18 -18.53 9.23
CA ASN A 37 2.37 -18.34 10.67
C ASN A 37 2.09 -19.59 11.51
N ILE A 38 2.70 -19.65 12.69
CA ILE A 38 2.59 -20.75 13.68
C ILE A 38 1.21 -20.72 14.39
N PHE A 39 0.38 -19.70 14.12
CA PHE A 39 -0.88 -19.49 14.83
C PHE A 39 -1.98 -20.46 14.35
N PRO A 40 -2.85 -20.94 15.26
CA PRO A 40 -3.96 -21.80 14.90
C PRO A 40 -4.91 -21.13 13.90
N ALA A 41 -5.47 -21.93 12.97
CA ALA A 41 -6.42 -21.44 11.97
C ALA A 41 -7.67 -20.74 12.55
N SER A 42 -7.99 -20.97 13.84
CA SER A 42 -9.06 -20.27 14.56
C SER A 42 -8.82 -18.76 14.69
N PHE A 43 -7.57 -18.30 14.65
CA PHE A 43 -7.21 -16.87 14.70
C PHE A 43 -7.32 -16.17 13.34
N ALA A 44 -7.41 -16.91 12.23
CA ALA A 44 -7.50 -16.32 10.89
C ALA A 44 -8.71 -15.38 10.75
N ARG A 45 -9.85 -15.75 11.34
CA ARG A 45 -11.07 -14.91 11.35
C ARG A 45 -10.86 -13.61 12.12
N VAL A 46 -10.08 -13.62 13.21
CA VAL A 46 -9.76 -12.44 14.00
C VAL A 46 -8.84 -11.49 13.22
N TRP A 47 -7.83 -12.04 12.52
CA TRP A 47 -6.93 -11.25 11.69
C TRP A 47 -7.64 -10.61 10.50
N GLN A 48 -8.49 -11.35 9.79
CA GLN A 48 -9.31 -10.80 8.70
C GLN A 48 -10.25 -9.68 9.18
N GLN A 49 -10.86 -9.81 10.36
CA GLN A 49 -11.71 -8.77 10.94
C GLN A 49 -10.91 -7.53 11.34
N THR A 50 -9.72 -7.73 11.91
CA THR A 50 -8.82 -6.65 12.33
C THR A 50 -8.30 -5.89 11.12
N GLU A 51 -7.91 -6.58 10.05
CA GLU A 51 -7.52 -5.98 8.78
C GLU A 51 -8.67 -5.18 8.15
N ALA A 52 -9.88 -5.74 8.11
CA ALA A 52 -11.05 -5.05 7.58
C ALA A 52 -11.39 -3.77 8.37
N PHE A 53 -11.29 -3.83 9.69
CA PHE A 53 -11.55 -2.70 10.58
C PHE A 53 -10.50 -1.61 10.42
N THR A 54 -9.21 -1.96 10.51
CA THR A 54 -8.09 -1.03 10.40
C THR A 54 -8.04 -0.37 9.01
N SER A 55 -8.24 -1.13 7.94
CA SER A 55 -8.37 -0.61 6.57
C SER A 55 -9.51 0.40 6.41
N THR A 56 -10.63 0.17 7.08
CA THR A 56 -11.75 1.12 7.08
C THR A 56 -11.41 2.37 7.90
N ALA A 57 -10.84 2.20 9.09
CA ALA A 57 -10.49 3.28 10.00
C ALA A 57 -9.40 4.21 9.44
N LEU A 58 -8.45 3.67 8.67
CA LEU A 58 -7.40 4.43 7.98
C LEU A 58 -7.86 5.04 6.65
N GLY A 59 -9.15 4.89 6.30
CA GLY A 59 -9.71 5.49 5.09
C GLY A 59 -9.28 4.80 3.79
N ASN A 60 -8.66 3.62 3.84
CA ASN A 60 -8.24 2.88 2.66
C ASN A 60 -9.43 2.42 1.80
N ARG A 61 -10.61 2.27 2.41
CA ARG A 61 -11.87 1.95 1.71
C ARG A 61 -12.60 3.15 1.12
N LEU A 62 -12.15 4.38 1.39
CA LEU A 62 -12.77 5.57 0.81
C LEU A 62 -12.31 5.76 -0.64
N PRO A 63 -13.15 6.33 -1.53
CA PRO A 63 -12.73 6.68 -2.88
C PRO A 63 -11.49 7.59 -2.88
N HIS A 64 -10.58 7.38 -3.84
CA HIS A 64 -9.35 8.19 -3.97
C HIS A 64 -9.63 9.70 -4.15
N ALA A 65 -10.79 10.04 -4.73
CA ALA A 65 -11.24 11.41 -4.90
C ALA A 65 -11.81 12.04 -3.62
N SER A 66 -11.89 11.30 -2.50
CA SER A 66 -12.45 11.84 -1.26
C SER A 66 -11.42 12.76 -0.56
N PRO A 67 -11.81 14.00 -0.20
CA PRO A 67 -10.90 14.95 0.43
C PRO A 67 -10.45 14.47 1.82
N VAL A 68 -11.29 13.72 2.53
CA VAL A 68 -10.97 13.13 3.84
C VAL A 68 -9.82 12.13 3.71
N ARG A 69 -9.85 11.26 2.69
CA ARG A 69 -8.75 10.31 2.44
C ARG A 69 -7.47 11.05 2.09
N GLN A 70 -7.54 12.07 1.24
CA GLN A 70 -6.35 12.85 0.85
C GLN A 70 -5.69 13.53 2.04
N VAL A 71 -6.47 14.16 2.92
CA VAL A 71 -5.95 14.81 4.13
C VAL A 71 -5.35 13.78 5.08
N LEU A 72 -6.02 12.64 5.28
CA LEU A 72 -5.52 11.57 6.15
C LEU A 72 -4.23 10.96 5.60
N THR A 73 -4.17 10.67 4.29
CA THR A 73 -2.97 10.17 3.61
C THR A 73 -1.82 11.18 3.72
N ALA A 74 -2.08 12.46 3.44
CA ALA A 74 -1.06 13.50 3.58
C ALA A 74 -0.53 13.57 5.02
N TYR A 75 -1.41 13.51 6.01
CA TYR A 75 -1.00 13.50 7.41
C TYR A 75 -0.18 12.26 7.78
N LEU A 76 -0.61 11.06 7.37
CA LEU A 76 0.11 9.81 7.63
C LEU A 76 1.51 9.84 6.99
N HIS A 77 1.61 10.40 5.78
CA HIS A 77 2.87 10.59 5.08
C HIS A 77 3.80 11.58 5.80
N ASP A 78 3.30 12.79 6.10
CA ASP A 78 4.07 13.83 6.79
C ASP A 78 4.51 13.40 8.20
N ALA A 79 3.69 12.61 8.87
CA ALA A 79 3.97 12.07 10.20
C ALA A 79 4.88 10.83 10.18
N GLY A 80 5.20 10.27 9.00
CA GLY A 80 6.01 9.06 8.86
C GLY A 80 5.34 7.80 9.41
N ILE A 81 4.01 7.74 9.40
CA ILE A 81 3.20 6.61 9.90
C ILE A 81 2.99 5.57 8.79
N GLU A 82 3.30 5.90 7.53
CA GLU A 82 3.15 4.99 6.40
C GLU A 82 4.09 3.77 6.49
N SER A 83 3.49 2.63 6.85
CA SER A 83 3.94 1.23 6.72
C SER A 83 5.30 0.86 7.32
N GLY A 84 5.30 -0.17 8.18
CA GLY A 84 6.48 -0.62 8.92
C GLY A 84 7.76 -0.73 8.09
N TYR A 85 8.88 -0.25 8.65
CA TYR A 85 10.22 -0.29 8.03
C TYR A 85 10.31 0.27 6.58
N GLY A 86 9.31 1.00 6.09
CA GLY A 86 9.26 1.59 4.76
C GLY A 86 10.20 2.77 4.54
N PHE A 87 10.79 3.35 5.60
CA PHE A 87 11.76 4.44 5.45
C PHE A 87 13.11 3.94 4.86
N PHE A 88 13.40 2.65 5.03
CA PHE A 88 14.59 1.99 4.46
C PHE A 88 14.28 0.92 3.42
N ALA A 89 13.04 0.42 3.35
CA ALA A 89 12.59 -0.35 2.21
C ALA A 89 12.32 0.61 1.04
N PRO A 90 12.79 0.33 -0.19
CA PRO A 90 12.49 1.19 -1.33
C PRO A 90 10.98 1.35 -1.44
N ASN A 91 10.49 2.58 -1.37
CA ASN A 91 9.10 2.95 -1.57
C ASN A 91 8.61 2.26 -2.84
N VAL A 92 7.86 1.15 -2.71
CA VAL A 92 7.33 0.42 -3.86
C VAL A 92 6.27 1.35 -4.45
N PRO A 93 6.53 2.01 -5.59
CA PRO A 93 5.63 3.03 -6.08
C PRO A 93 4.26 2.40 -6.32
N SER A 94 3.19 3.10 -5.96
CA SER A 94 1.81 2.70 -6.29
C SER A 94 1.51 2.72 -7.80
N SER A 95 2.48 3.14 -8.61
CA SER A 95 2.42 3.19 -10.07
C SER A 95 3.54 2.37 -10.69
N TYR A 96 3.18 1.37 -11.49
CA TYR A 96 4.13 0.58 -12.27
C TYR A 96 4.26 1.18 -13.67
N LYS A 97 5.50 1.35 -14.14
CA LYS A 97 5.79 1.78 -15.51
C LYS A 97 6.42 0.62 -16.27
N LEU A 98 5.75 0.15 -17.32
CA LEU A 98 6.30 -0.83 -18.24
C LEU A 98 7.01 -0.08 -19.39
N VAL A 99 8.28 -0.39 -19.61
CA VAL A 99 9.08 0.19 -20.70
C VAL A 99 9.53 -0.92 -21.63
N PHE A 100 9.26 -0.75 -22.92
CA PHE A 100 9.69 -1.68 -23.96
C PHE A 100 10.88 -1.05 -24.67
N GLU A 101 12.00 -1.77 -24.72
CA GLU A 101 13.24 -1.31 -25.35
C GLU A 101 13.66 -2.30 -26.45
N ILE A 102 13.93 -1.80 -27.65
CA ILE A 102 14.54 -2.58 -28.71
C ILE A 102 16.01 -2.19 -28.80
N LYS A 103 16.90 -3.14 -28.53
CA LYS A 103 18.35 -2.96 -28.63
C LYS A 103 18.83 -3.44 -29.98
N ASN A 104 19.20 -2.49 -30.83
CA ASN A 104 19.79 -2.81 -32.12
C ASN A 104 21.24 -3.29 -31.96
N ARG A 105 21.72 -4.09 -32.92
CA ARG A 105 23.08 -4.69 -32.91
C ARG A 105 24.21 -3.66 -32.84
N ALA A 106 23.92 -2.40 -33.18
CA ALA A 106 24.82 -1.25 -33.09
C ALA A 106 24.81 -0.57 -31.70
N GLY A 107 24.10 -1.10 -30.71
CA GLY A 107 24.04 -0.56 -29.34
C GLY A 107 23.06 0.60 -29.15
N ARG A 108 22.33 0.99 -30.20
CA ARG A 108 21.28 2.02 -30.11
C ARG A 108 20.00 1.43 -29.49
N VAL A 109 19.45 2.14 -28.51
CA VAL A 109 18.14 1.84 -27.92
C VAL A 109 17.12 2.74 -28.58
N ASP A 110 16.11 2.15 -29.22
CA ASP A 110 14.97 2.88 -29.75
C ASP A 110 13.77 2.65 -28.83
N TYR A 111 13.13 3.75 -28.40
CA TYR A 111 11.94 3.74 -27.55
C TYR A 111 10.70 3.85 -28.43
N GLU A 112 10.02 2.73 -28.67
CA GLU A 112 8.75 2.70 -29.37
C GLU A 112 7.68 2.08 -28.46
N LEU A 113 6.47 2.66 -28.47
CA LEU A 113 5.34 2.08 -27.75
C LEU A 113 4.97 0.75 -28.41
N PRO A 114 4.84 -0.35 -27.64
CA PRO A 114 4.50 -1.64 -28.21
C PRO A 114 3.11 -1.58 -28.83
N GLN A 115 3.02 -1.95 -30.10
CA GLN A 115 1.73 -2.19 -30.74
C GLN A 115 1.31 -3.62 -30.46
N VAL A 116 0.12 -3.80 -29.87
CA VAL A 116 -0.42 -5.13 -29.58
C VAL A 116 -1.30 -5.58 -30.74
N ALA A 117 -0.92 -6.68 -31.39
CA ALA A 117 -1.68 -7.23 -32.51
C ALA A 117 -2.91 -8.00 -32.00
N GLY A 118 -4.03 -7.29 -31.88
CA GLY A 118 -5.36 -7.88 -31.67
C GLY A 118 -5.81 -8.03 -30.21
N ASN A 119 -7.11 -8.31 -30.05
CA ASN A 119 -7.82 -8.27 -28.77
C ASN A 119 -7.30 -9.27 -27.72
N ALA A 120 -6.86 -10.46 -28.16
CA ALA A 120 -6.30 -11.44 -27.24
C ALA A 120 -4.93 -11.01 -26.69
N ALA A 121 -4.12 -10.32 -27.50
CA ALA A 121 -2.82 -9.83 -27.08
C ALA A 121 -2.94 -8.62 -26.15
N SER A 122 -3.91 -7.72 -26.39
CA SER A 122 -4.19 -6.61 -25.48
C SER A 122 -4.67 -7.10 -24.11
N LEU A 123 -5.56 -8.09 -24.06
CA LEU A 123 -6.01 -8.70 -22.79
C LEU A 123 -4.85 -9.32 -22.00
N ARG A 124 -3.89 -9.96 -22.67
CA ARG A 124 -2.69 -10.52 -22.02
C ARG A 124 -1.79 -9.44 -21.44
N VAL A 125 -1.59 -8.33 -22.16
CA VAL A 125 -0.77 -7.20 -21.67
C VAL A 125 -1.44 -6.51 -20.49
N VAL A 126 -2.75 -6.29 -20.54
CA VAL A 126 -3.52 -5.72 -19.41
C VAL A 126 -3.46 -6.66 -18.19
N SER A 127 -3.71 -7.95 -18.37
CA SER A 127 -3.61 -8.93 -17.28
C SER A 127 -2.20 -9.01 -16.69
N LEU A 128 -1.16 -8.86 -17.52
CA LEU A 128 0.22 -8.81 -17.04
C LEU A 128 0.49 -7.55 -16.20
N LEU A 129 -0.04 -6.40 -16.59
CA LEU A 129 0.04 -5.17 -15.80
C LEU A 129 -0.71 -5.29 -14.47
N ASP A 130 -1.91 -5.85 -14.49
CA ASP A 130 -2.70 -6.11 -13.28
C ASP A 130 -1.97 -7.06 -12.32
N ASN A 131 -1.29 -8.08 -12.85
CA ASN A 131 -0.51 -9.04 -12.08
C ASN A 131 0.83 -8.48 -11.56
N LEU A 132 1.50 -7.60 -12.31
CA LEU A 132 2.74 -6.94 -11.85
C LEU A 132 2.50 -6.12 -10.59
N GLY A 133 1.34 -5.49 -10.47
CA GLY A 133 0.96 -4.78 -9.24
C GLY A 133 0.58 -5.71 -8.08
N ALA A 134 0.13 -6.93 -8.38
CA ALA A 134 -0.21 -7.95 -7.40
C ALA A 134 1.00 -8.78 -6.93
N MET A 135 2.12 -8.78 -7.67
CA MET A 135 3.40 -9.34 -7.27
C MET A 135 4.07 -8.47 -6.18
N ARG A 136 3.38 -8.29 -5.05
CA ARG A 136 4.01 -7.81 -3.81
C ARG A 136 5.05 -8.86 -3.44
N TYR A 137 6.31 -8.52 -3.70
CA TYR A 137 7.51 -9.07 -3.07
C TYR A 137 7.36 -10.57 -2.74
N GLU A 138 7.66 -11.44 -3.72
CA GLU A 138 8.05 -12.82 -3.39
C GLU A 138 9.04 -12.71 -2.23
N LEU A 139 8.63 -13.24 -1.06
CA LEU A 139 9.43 -13.18 0.14
C LEU A 139 10.85 -13.58 -0.23
N LEU A 140 11.79 -12.65 -0.04
CA LEU A 140 13.22 -12.95 -0.04
C LEU A 140 13.40 -14.18 0.86
N ARG A 141 13.67 -15.29 0.17
CA ARG A 141 13.90 -16.63 0.67
C ARG A 141 15.11 -16.67 1.60
#